data_AF-A0A0W8F3B1-F1
#
_entry.id   AF-A0A0W8F3B1-F1
#
_cell.length_a   1.000
_cell.length_b   1.000
_cell.length_c   1.000
_cell.angle_alpha   90.00
_cell.angle_beta   90.00
_cell.angle_gamma   90.00
#
_symmetry.space_group_name_H-M   'P 1'
#
loop_
_entity.id
_entity.type
_entity.pdbx_description
1 polymer ?
#
loop_
_entity_poly.entity_id
_entity_poly.type
_entity_poly.pdbx_seq_one_letter_code
_entity_poly.pdbx_strand_id
1 'polypeptide(L)'
;MGIPGSTDMWPAFHNTVNAGSSFDLAKGSVLTKAQSRTVTAYPGAAPVVLNYGIRVQGLDNEPAVGSASSFMNGHLEQGRGTTIDKASDVGFSQQSSVSGLIYKYDQTYHYESGLNR
;
A
#
# COMPACT_ATOMS: atom_id res chain seq x y z
N MET A 1 43.23 3.77 -22.27
CA MET A 1 43.19 3.81 -20.80
C MET A 1 41.73 3.99 -20.41
N GLY A 2 41.03 2.89 -20.12
CA GLY A 2 39.57 2.89 -19.87
C GLY A 2 39.27 3.28 -18.44
N ILE A 3 38.29 4.17 -18.26
CA ILE A 3 37.75 4.54 -16.95
C ILE A 3 37.07 3.28 -16.38
N PRO A 4 37.42 2.81 -15.17
CA PRO A 4 36.72 1.70 -14.55
C PRO A 4 35.33 2.19 -14.12
N GLY A 5 34.37 2.11 -15.04
CA GLY A 5 32.97 2.34 -14.73
C GLY A 5 32.49 1.18 -13.86
N SER A 6 32.13 1.48 -12.60
CA SER A 6 31.35 0.56 -11.78
C SER A 6 30.15 0.10 -12.62
N THR A 7 30.14 -1.18 -12.98
CA THR A 7 28.97 -1.86 -13.57
C THR A 7 28.04 -2.34 -12.48
N ASP A 8 27.90 -1.59 -11.38
CA ASP A 8 26.74 -1.73 -10.52
C ASP A 8 25.56 -1.16 -11.29
N MET A 9 25.09 -1.91 -12.28
CA MET A 9 23.77 -1.73 -12.86
C MET A 9 22.83 -2.40 -11.88
N TRP A 10 22.27 -1.59 -10.99
CA TRP A 10 21.25 -2.08 -10.06
C TRP A 10 20.08 -2.50 -10.95
N PRO A 11 19.60 -3.75 -10.86
CA PRO A 11 18.46 -4.17 -11.68
C PRO A 11 17.31 -3.19 -11.42
N ALA A 12 16.60 -2.81 -12.48
CA ALA A 12 15.42 -1.97 -12.33
C ALA A 12 14.44 -2.69 -11.39
N PHE A 13 14.28 -2.16 -10.18
CA PHE A 13 13.21 -2.55 -9.28
C PHE A 13 12.16 -1.46 -9.33
N HIS A 14 10.91 -1.84 -9.57
CA HIS A 14 9.79 -0.91 -9.60
C HIS A 14 8.71 -1.45 -8.67
N ASN A 15 8.54 -0.79 -7.54
CA ASN A 15 7.54 -1.16 -6.55
C ASN A 15 6.58 0.00 -6.37
N THR A 16 5.34 -0.16 -6.80
CA THR A 16 4.27 0.80 -6.58
C THR A 16 3.21 0.16 -5.71
N VAL A 17 2.96 0.73 -4.54
CA VAL A 17 1.85 0.32 -3.67
C VAL A 17 1.00 1.54 -3.37
N ASN A 18 -0.30 1.42 -3.64
CA ASN A 18 -1.27 2.48 -3.47
C ASN A 18 -2.43 1.97 -2.61
N ALA A 19 -2.87 2.79 -1.66
CA ALA A 19 -4.02 2.48 -0.83
C ALA A 19 -4.93 3.69 -0.73
N GLY A 20 -6.23 3.43 -0.62
CA GLY A 20 -7.23 4.48 -0.60
C GLY A 20 -8.53 4.02 0.02
N SER A 21 -9.40 4.99 0.28
CA SER A 21 -10.77 4.76 0.71
C SER A 21 -11.71 5.75 0.04
N SER A 22 -12.95 5.33 -0.09
CA SER A 22 -14.06 6.15 -0.56
C SER A 22 -15.23 5.92 0.37
N PHE A 23 -15.92 6.99 0.75
CA PHE A 23 -17.06 6.95 1.65
C PHE A 23 -18.15 7.86 1.12
N ASP A 24 -19.38 7.38 1.21
CA ASP A 24 -20.60 8.14 0.92
C ASP A 24 -21.55 7.90 2.09
N LEU A 25 -21.53 8.80 3.06
CA LEU A 25 -22.26 8.67 4.32
C LEU A 25 -23.27 9.80 4.45
N ALA A 26 -24.52 9.43 4.74
CA ALA A 26 -25.55 10.36 5.15
C ALA A 26 -25.37 10.79 6.61
N LYS A 27 -24.88 9.89 7.48
CA LYS A 27 -24.61 10.16 8.90
C LYS A 27 -23.53 9.20 9.41
N GLY A 28 -22.55 9.71 10.16
CA GLY A 28 -21.50 8.89 10.77
C GLY A 28 -20.17 9.64 10.91
N SER A 29 -19.17 8.96 11.46
CA SER A 29 -17.80 9.45 11.58
C SER A 29 -16.85 8.54 10.80
N VAL A 30 -15.93 9.16 10.07
CA VAL A 30 -14.87 8.48 9.32
C VAL A 30 -13.53 8.93 9.85
N LEU A 31 -12.68 7.96 10.16
CA LEU A 31 -11.28 8.18 10.49
C LEU A 31 -10.43 7.43 9.48
N THR A 32 -9.58 8.16 8.76
CA THR A 32 -8.59 7.59 7.85
C THR A 32 -7.20 7.85 8.38
N LYS A 33 -6.38 6.81 8.48
CA LYS A 33 -4.97 6.89 8.87
C LYS A 33 -4.12 6.33 7.75
N ALA A 34 -3.31 7.17 7.13
CA ALA A 34 -2.33 6.76 6.14
C ALA A 34 -0.93 7.05 6.68
N GLN A 35 -0.05 6.06 6.62
CA GLN A 35 1.36 6.21 6.93
C GLN A 35 2.17 5.46 5.88
N SER A 36 2.88 6.21 5.05
CA SER A 36 3.81 5.67 4.07
C SER A 36 5.25 5.96 4.48
N ARG A 37 6.14 5.02 4.15
CA ARG A 37 7.58 5.18 4.23
C ARG A 37 8.17 4.63 2.94
N THR A 38 8.86 5.49 2.20
CA THR A 38 9.58 5.12 0.98
C THR A 38 11.08 5.08 1.27
N VAL A 39 11.79 4.23 0.56
CA VAL A 39 13.21 3.94 0.78
C VAL A 39 13.99 4.47 -0.40
N THR A 40 14.95 5.34 -0.13
CA THR A 40 15.92 5.80 -1.12
C THR A 40 16.95 4.70 -1.38
N ALA A 41 17.51 4.64 -2.59
CA ALA A 41 18.33 3.55 -3.16
C ALA A 41 19.69 3.28 -2.46
N TYR A 42 19.73 3.22 -1.13
CA TYR A 42 20.94 3.02 -0.34
C TYR A 42 20.94 1.64 0.35
N PRO A 43 22.08 0.93 0.39
CA PRO A 43 22.17 -0.35 1.11
C PRO A 43 21.91 -0.16 2.61
N GLY A 44 21.06 -1.01 3.21
CA GLY A 44 20.70 -0.93 4.63
C GLY A 44 19.58 0.05 4.96
N ALA A 45 18.94 0.63 3.96
CA ALA A 45 17.78 1.47 4.17
C ALA A 45 16.57 0.62 4.63
N ALA A 46 15.80 1.16 5.57
CA ALA A 46 14.64 0.49 6.18
C ALA A 46 13.63 0.03 5.11
N PRO A 47 12.75 -0.95 5.38
CA PRO A 47 11.68 -1.40 4.45
C PRO A 47 10.79 -0.26 3.92
N VAL A 48 10.28 -0.41 2.68
CA VAL A 48 9.14 0.39 2.19
C VAL A 48 7.92 -0.11 2.96
N VAL A 49 7.21 0.77 3.65
CA VAL A 49 6.03 0.40 4.43
C VAL A 49 4.86 1.28 4.02
N LEU A 50 3.72 0.66 3.74
CA LEU A 50 2.45 1.36 3.57
C LEU A 50 1.44 0.79 4.56
N ASN A 51 1.07 1.61 5.55
CA ASN A 51 0.00 1.35 6.49
C ASN A 51 -1.18 2.22 6.13
N TYR A 52 -2.33 1.60 5.87
CA TYR A 52 -3.56 2.31 5.59
C TYR A 52 -4.70 1.75 6.44
N GLY A 53 -5.29 2.60 7.28
CA GLY A 53 -6.44 2.25 8.10
C GLY A 53 -7.63 3.12 7.77
N ILE A 54 -8.80 2.53 7.67
CA ILE A 54 -10.08 3.23 7.68
C ILE A 54 -10.95 2.68 8.80
N ARG A 55 -11.57 3.60 9.54
CA ARG A 55 -12.62 3.27 10.50
C ARG A 55 -13.85 4.12 10.21
N VAL A 56 -14.99 3.46 10.05
CA VAL A 56 -16.31 4.09 9.98
C VAL A 56 -17.13 3.61 11.15
N GLN A 57 -17.72 4.57 11.87
CA GLN A 57 -18.51 4.31 13.04
C GLN A 57 -19.69 5.28 13.16
N GLY A 58 -20.68 4.84 13.92
CA GLY A 58 -21.83 5.62 14.31
C GLY A 58 -21.51 6.89 15.13
N LEU A 59 -22.46 7.81 15.17
CA LEU A 59 -22.46 9.01 16.04
C LEU A 59 -23.59 8.88 17.06
N ASP A 60 -23.34 9.26 18.30
CA ASP A 60 -24.36 9.30 19.37
C ASP A 60 -25.14 7.98 19.55
N ASN A 61 -24.42 6.84 19.54
CA ASN A 61 -24.98 5.48 19.64
C ASN A 61 -25.87 5.04 18.46
N GLU A 62 -25.99 5.85 17.41
CA GLU A 62 -26.70 5.50 16.17
C GLU A 62 -25.72 4.94 15.13
N PRO A 63 -26.07 3.89 14.36
CA PRO A 63 -25.22 3.35 13.31
C PRO A 63 -24.94 4.41 12.23
N ALA A 64 -23.77 4.32 11.60
CA ALA A 64 -23.49 5.12 10.41
C ALA A 64 -24.38 4.65 9.25
N VAL A 65 -24.90 5.57 8.46
CA VAL A 65 -25.80 5.29 7.33
C VAL A 65 -25.10 5.70 6.05
N GLY A 66 -24.92 4.74 5.15
CA GLY A 66 -24.33 4.98 3.83
C GLY A 66 -23.46 3.83 3.37
N SER A 67 -22.37 4.13 2.68
CA SER A 67 -21.39 3.16 2.20
C SER A 67 -19.96 3.62 2.44
N ALA A 68 -19.07 2.66 2.64
CA ALA A 68 -17.64 2.89 2.72
C ALA A 68 -16.90 1.76 2.02
N SER A 69 -15.81 2.10 1.36
CA SER A 69 -14.94 1.17 0.67
C SER A 69 -13.48 1.54 0.87
N SER A 70 -12.63 0.54 0.85
CA SER A 70 -11.19 0.71 0.91
C SER A 70 -10.49 -0.31 0.05
N PHE A 71 -9.31 0.07 -0.44
CA PHE A 71 -8.50 -0.78 -1.30
C PHE A 71 -7.02 -0.58 -1.02
N MET A 72 -6.25 -1.63 -1.30
CA MET A 72 -4.80 -1.60 -1.42
C MET A 72 -4.41 -2.39 -2.67
N ASN A 73 -3.64 -1.75 -3.54
CA ASN A 73 -3.09 -2.35 -4.74
C ASN A 73 -1.57 -2.22 -4.71
N GLY A 74 -0.86 -3.28 -5.03
CA GLY A 74 0.59 -3.25 -5.15
C GLY A 74 1.06 -3.96 -6.39
N HIS A 75 2.12 -3.42 -6.97
CA HIS A 75 2.78 -3.95 -8.14
C HIS A 75 4.28 -3.91 -7.90
N LEU A 76 4.91 -5.07 -7.91
CA LEU A 76 6.30 -5.28 -7.53
C LEU A 76 7.04 -5.94 -8.68
N GLU A 77 8.04 -5.24 -9.19
CA GLU A 77 8.88 -5.72 -10.27
C GLU A 77 10.32 -5.82 -9.79
N GLN A 78 10.97 -6.93 -10.13
CA GLN A 78 12.40 -7.11 -9.95
C GLN A 78 13.07 -7.51 -11.26
N GLY A 79 14.14 -6.81 -11.62
CA GLY A 79 15.08 -7.24 -12.66
C GLY A 79 16.05 -8.32 -12.17
N ARG A 80 16.70 -9.03 -13.10
CA ARG A 80 17.75 -10.03 -12.80
C ARG A 80 19.08 -9.58 -13.38
N GLY A 81 20.08 -9.41 -12.51
CA GLY A 81 21.46 -9.19 -12.93
C GLY A 81 21.61 -7.92 -13.77
N THR A 82 22.25 -8.03 -14.93
CA THR A 82 22.58 -6.91 -15.82
C THR A 82 21.60 -6.71 -16.99
N THR A 83 20.51 -7.48 -17.05
CA THR A 83 19.51 -7.32 -18.11
C THR A 83 18.40 -6.37 -17.69
N ILE A 84 17.84 -5.64 -18.66
CA ILE A 84 16.65 -4.78 -18.47
C ILE A 84 15.35 -5.58 -18.35
N ASP A 85 15.43 -6.91 -18.55
CA ASP A 85 14.27 -7.79 -18.54
C ASP A 85 13.75 -8.01 -17.12
N LYS A 86 12.41 -7.98 -16.98
CA LYS A 86 11.74 -8.32 -15.72
C LYS A 86 11.97 -9.79 -15.40
N ALA A 87 12.48 -10.06 -14.21
CA ALA A 87 12.70 -11.40 -13.71
C ALA A 87 11.56 -11.89 -12.82
N SER A 88 10.88 -10.96 -12.14
CA SER A 88 9.69 -11.22 -11.36
C SER A 88 8.75 -10.03 -11.45
N ASP A 89 7.46 -10.32 -11.62
CA ASP A 89 6.37 -9.37 -11.62
C ASP A 89 5.27 -9.95 -10.73
N VAL A 90 4.97 -9.25 -9.64
CA VAL A 90 3.96 -9.65 -8.66
C VAL A 90 2.99 -8.49 -8.45
N GLY A 91 1.76 -8.70 -8.87
CA GLY A 91 0.63 -7.82 -8.57
C GLY A 91 -0.23 -8.40 -7.44
N PHE A 92 -0.68 -7.55 -6.53
CA PHE A 92 -1.72 -7.89 -5.56
C PHE A 92 -2.76 -6.77 -5.50
N SER A 93 -4.02 -7.15 -5.27
CA SER A 93 -5.12 -6.23 -5.06
C SER A 93 -6.00 -6.77 -3.95
N GLN A 94 -6.35 -5.89 -3.01
CA GLN A 94 -7.27 -6.19 -1.95
C GLN A 94 -8.27 -5.06 -1.82
N GLN A 95 -9.55 -5.40 -1.76
CA GLN A 95 -10.63 -4.44 -1.63
C GLN A 95 -11.63 -4.93 -0.58
N SER A 96 -12.18 -3.98 0.17
CA SER A 96 -13.24 -4.23 1.14
C SER A 96 -14.29 -3.13 1.03
N SER A 97 -15.56 -3.48 1.18
CA SER A 97 -16.66 -2.50 1.17
C SER A 97 -17.76 -2.89 2.13
N VAL A 98 -18.50 -1.90 2.60
CA VAL A 98 -19.65 -2.04 3.49
C VAL A 98 -20.71 -1.01 3.10
N SER A 99 -21.98 -1.35 3.28
CA SER A 99 -23.11 -0.46 2.99
C SER A 99 -24.30 -0.72 3.91
N GLY A 100 -25.16 0.28 4.07
CA GLY A 100 -26.38 0.22 4.87
C GLY A 100 -26.18 0.80 6.27
N LEU A 101 -26.66 0.08 7.28
CA LEU A 101 -26.47 0.42 8.70
C LEU A 101 -25.13 -0.15 9.18
N ILE A 102 -24.15 0.73 9.31
CA ILE A 102 -22.77 0.40 9.67
C ILE A 102 -22.57 0.68 11.16
N TYR A 103 -22.60 -0.37 11.98
CA TYR A 103 -22.28 -0.27 13.41
C TYR A 103 -20.79 -0.03 13.63
N LYS A 104 -19.95 -0.79 12.92
CA LYS A 104 -18.50 -0.66 12.92
C LYS A 104 -17.95 -1.23 11.62
N TYR A 105 -17.15 -0.44 10.93
CA TYR A 105 -16.30 -0.90 9.86
C TYR A 105 -14.87 -0.48 10.19
N ASP A 106 -13.98 -1.44 10.33
CA ASP A 106 -12.57 -1.20 10.63
C ASP A 106 -11.78 -2.07 9.66
N GLN A 107 -11.01 -1.42 8.81
CA GLN A 107 -10.15 -2.12 7.88
C GLN A 107 -8.76 -1.54 7.93
N THR A 108 -7.77 -2.42 8.07
CA THR A 108 -6.37 -2.05 8.13
C THR A 108 -5.59 -2.87 7.12
N TYR A 109 -4.89 -2.17 6.25
CA TYR A 109 -3.97 -2.74 5.27
C TYR A 109 -2.53 -2.43 5.70
N HIS A 110 -1.70 -3.45 5.61
CA HIS A 110 -0.29 -3.37 5.90
C HIS A 110 0.49 -3.97 4.74
N TYR A 111 1.35 -3.16 4.14
CA TYR A 111 2.36 -3.60 3.20
C TYR A 111 3.74 -3.26 3.74
N GLU A 112 4.65 -4.23 3.67
CA GLU A 112 6.05 -4.06 4.02
C GLU A 112 6.92 -4.77 2.97
N SER A 113 7.87 -4.03 2.39
CA SER A 113 8.88 -4.59 1.49
C SER A 113 10.11 -5.00 2.31
N GLY A 114 10.31 -6.28 2.54
CA GLY A 114 11.46 -6.75 3.29
C GLY A 114 11.80 -8.20 2.98
N LEU A 115 13.08 -8.53 3.16
CA LEU A 115 13.49 -9.92 3.29
C LEU A 115 13.08 -10.38 4.69
N ASN A 116 12.01 -11.17 4.79
CA ASN A 116 11.79 -11.98 5.99
C ASN A 116 12.92 -13.00 6.05
N ARG A 117 13.85 -12.82 6.99
CA ARG A 117 14.97 -13.72 7.21
C ARG A 117 14.73 -14.58 8.43
#